data_AF-W6NM94-F1
#
_entry.id   AF-W6NM94-F1
#
_cell.length_a   1.000
_cell.length_b   1.000
_cell.length_c   1.000
_cell.angle_alpha   90.00
_cell.angle_beta   90.00
_cell.angle_gamma   90.00
#
_symmetry.space_group_name_H-M   'P 1'
#
loop_
_entity.id
_entity.type
_entity.pdbx_description
1 polymer ?
#
loop_
_entity_poly.entity_id
_entity_poly.type
_entity_poly.pdbx_seq_one_letter_code
_entity_poly.pdbx_strand_id
1 'polypeptide(L)'
;MILKNLVPSKVPVVPDELKDKFEIFTAYALNDNEAKYFSIALQAIVKQLNCEHKKYSDLMGITAVITEEGSLLLQMEDESIGNQFCLAVYAVKRWRDLKFEESQIITIILEELCHQYWNIEDETEVQYKVYDVLKWIFPNTRIEQFYNM
;
A
#
# COMPACT_ATOMS: atom_id res chain seq x y z
N MET A 1 -9.61 -6.90 -16.85
CA MET A 1 -8.15 -6.60 -16.84
C MET A 1 -7.41 -7.87 -16.55
N ILE A 2 -6.50 -8.27 -17.43
CA ILE A 2 -5.67 -9.45 -17.21
C ILE A 2 -4.29 -8.97 -16.76
N LEU A 3 -3.99 -9.15 -15.48
CA LEU A 3 -2.62 -8.98 -14.98
C LEU A 3 -1.85 -10.27 -15.25
N LYS A 4 -0.80 -10.17 -16.08
CA LYS A 4 0.04 -11.31 -16.50
C LYS A 4 1.26 -11.44 -15.59
N ASN A 5 1.88 -12.63 -15.62
CA ASN A 5 3.13 -12.94 -14.91
C ASN A 5 3.01 -13.01 -13.38
N LEU A 6 1.89 -13.55 -12.87
CA LEU A 6 1.78 -13.88 -11.44
C LEU A 6 2.87 -14.86 -11.01
N VAL A 7 3.50 -14.57 -9.88
CA VAL A 7 4.47 -15.46 -9.24
C VAL A 7 3.99 -15.88 -7.86
N PRO A 8 4.31 -17.11 -7.40
CA PRO A 8 4.10 -17.47 -6.01
C PRO A 8 4.85 -16.50 -5.08
N SER A 9 4.15 -15.97 -4.08
CA SER A 9 4.69 -14.97 -3.16
C SER A 9 4.20 -15.22 -1.74
N LYS A 10 4.93 -14.70 -0.76
CA LYS A 10 4.39 -14.54 0.60
C LYS A 10 3.22 -13.56 0.55
N VAL A 11 2.18 -13.89 1.30
CA VAL A 11 0.91 -13.16 1.31
C VAL A 11 0.80 -12.41 2.63
N PRO A 12 0.58 -11.09 2.63
CA PRO A 12 0.32 -10.35 3.85
C PRO A 12 -1.01 -10.78 4.48
N VAL A 13 -1.10 -10.67 5.80
CA VAL A 13 -2.36 -10.84 6.51
C VAL A 13 -3.17 -9.56 6.35
N VAL A 14 -4.24 -9.65 5.57
CA VAL A 14 -5.21 -8.56 5.38
C VAL A 14 -6.24 -8.61 6.52
N PRO A 15 -6.43 -7.51 7.28
CA PRO A 15 -7.48 -7.42 8.29
C PRO A 15 -8.87 -7.67 7.70
N ASP A 16 -9.78 -8.25 8.50
CA ASP A 16 -11.12 -8.61 8.05
C ASP A 16 -11.90 -7.42 7.48
N GLU A 17 -11.69 -6.24 8.06
CA GLU A 17 -12.34 -4.98 7.66
C GLU A 17 -11.93 -4.50 6.26
N LEU A 18 -10.77 -4.95 5.76
CA LEU A 18 -10.22 -4.56 4.46
C LEU A 18 -10.25 -5.68 3.42
N LYS A 19 -10.78 -6.87 3.74
CA LYS A 19 -10.76 -8.04 2.83
C LYS A 19 -11.34 -7.76 1.45
N ASP A 20 -12.42 -6.99 1.38
CA ASP A 20 -13.08 -6.63 0.11
C ASP A 20 -12.62 -5.26 -0.44
N LYS A 21 -11.61 -4.65 0.19
CA LYS A 21 -11.10 -3.30 -0.10
C LYS A 21 -9.62 -3.26 -0.43
N PHE A 22 -8.91 -4.37 -0.24
CA PHE A 22 -7.50 -4.50 -0.51
C PHE A 22 -7.22 -5.84 -1.17
N GLU A 23 -6.64 -5.78 -2.36
CA GLU A 23 -6.12 -6.95 -3.05
C GLU A 23 -4.62 -6.77 -3.27
N ILE A 24 -3.90 -7.88 -3.34
CA ILE A 24 -2.48 -7.88 -3.66
C ILE A 24 -2.20 -8.79 -4.84
N PHE A 25 -1.54 -8.22 -5.85
CA PHE A 25 -1.06 -8.89 -7.03
C PHE A 25 0.47 -8.93 -6.99
N THR A 26 1.07 -10.08 -7.28
CA THR A 26 2.53 -10.25 -7.21
C THR A 26 3.08 -10.71 -8.56
N ALA A 27 3.71 -9.78 -9.29
CA ALA A 27 4.59 -10.08 -10.42
C ALA A 27 6.05 -10.31 -9.97
N TYR A 28 6.37 -9.89 -8.75
CA TYR A 28 7.64 -10.15 -8.10
C TYR A 28 7.39 -10.58 -6.66
N ALA A 29 8.10 -11.62 -6.20
CA ALA A 29 7.78 -12.25 -4.92
C ALA A 29 8.23 -11.38 -3.74
N LEU A 30 7.33 -11.19 -2.77
CA LEU A 30 7.64 -10.65 -1.46
C LEU A 30 8.40 -11.69 -0.62
N ASN A 31 9.35 -11.23 0.18
CA ASN A 31 9.92 -12.01 1.27
C ASN A 31 9.05 -11.93 2.55
N ASP A 32 9.43 -12.69 3.58
CA ASP A 32 8.67 -12.75 4.83
C ASP A 32 8.58 -11.40 5.56
N ASN A 33 9.65 -10.60 5.52
CA ASN A 33 9.68 -9.29 6.15
C ASN A 33 8.77 -8.30 5.41
N GLU A 34 8.81 -8.27 4.08
CA GLU A 34 7.98 -7.37 3.28
C GLU A 34 6.49 -7.70 3.43
N ALA A 35 6.12 -9.00 3.41
CA ALA A 35 4.74 -9.42 3.69
C ALA A 35 4.30 -9.06 5.12
N LYS A 36 5.20 -9.17 6.11
CA LYS A 36 4.97 -8.71 7.47
C LYS A 36 4.75 -7.19 7.53
N TYR A 37 5.55 -6.40 6.82
CA TYR A 37 5.43 -4.93 6.79
C TYR A 37 4.10 -4.47 6.17
N PHE A 38 3.65 -5.11 5.08
CA PHE A 38 2.30 -4.89 4.56
C PHE A 38 1.22 -5.19 5.60
N SER A 39 1.35 -6.30 6.32
CA SER A 39 0.38 -6.68 7.36
C SER A 39 0.32 -5.64 8.49
N ILE A 40 1.47 -5.13 8.92
CA ILE A 40 1.58 -4.06 9.94
C ILE A 40 0.93 -2.76 9.44
N ALA A 41 1.25 -2.35 8.21
CA ALA A 41 0.68 -1.15 7.60
C ALA A 41 -0.85 -1.22 7.51
N LEU A 42 -1.39 -2.35 7.03
CA LEU A 42 -2.85 -2.55 6.93
C LEU A 42 -3.53 -2.52 8.31
N GLN A 43 -2.93 -3.12 9.34
CA GLN A 43 -3.46 -3.01 10.70
C GLN A 43 -3.46 -1.58 11.24
N ALA A 44 -2.43 -0.79 10.93
CA ALA A 44 -2.36 0.61 11.32
C ALA A 44 -3.41 1.46 10.60
N ILE A 45 -3.66 1.19 9.31
CA ILE A 45 -4.75 1.81 8.54
C ILE A 45 -6.10 1.54 9.22
N VAL A 46 -6.40 0.29 9.57
CA VAL A 46 -7.65 -0.07 10.28
C VAL A 46 -7.79 0.70 11.60
N LYS A 47 -6.71 0.79 12.40
CA LYS A 47 -6.73 1.58 13.64
C LYS A 47 -7.05 3.05 13.38
N GLN A 48 -6.43 3.66 12.37
CA GLN A 48 -6.68 5.05 12.02
C GLN A 48 -8.10 5.28 11.48
N LEU A 49 -8.60 4.41 10.60
CA LEU A 49 -9.96 4.47 10.07
C LEU A 49 -11.00 4.39 11.19
N ASN A 50 -10.80 3.46 12.14
CA ASN A 50 -11.65 3.33 13.32
C ASN A 50 -11.59 4.57 14.23
N CYS A 51 -10.40 5.13 14.44
CA CYS A 51 -10.21 6.36 15.21
C CYS A 51 -10.93 7.56 14.61
N GLU A 52 -11.00 7.63 13.28
CA GLU A 52 -11.71 8.69 12.54
C GLU A 52 -13.19 8.36 12.28
N HIS A 53 -13.68 7.22 12.77
CA HIS A 53 -15.04 6.73 12.54
C HIS A 53 -15.43 6.64 11.05
N LYS A 54 -14.47 6.33 10.17
CA LYS A 54 -14.73 6.10 8.75
C LYS A 54 -15.52 4.80 8.54
N LYS A 55 -16.47 4.83 7.61
CA LYS A 55 -17.22 3.64 7.21
C LYS A 55 -16.46 2.89 6.12
N TYR A 56 -16.19 1.60 6.35
CA TYR A 56 -15.53 0.75 5.37
C TYR A 56 -16.30 0.64 4.05
N SER A 57 -17.64 0.79 4.07
CA SER A 57 -18.47 0.82 2.86
C SER A 57 -18.05 1.90 1.87
N ASP A 58 -17.55 3.02 2.38
CA ASP A 58 -17.28 4.23 1.60
C ASP A 58 -15.87 4.21 1.00
N LEU A 59 -15.04 3.24 1.40
CA LEU A 59 -13.69 3.08 0.89
C LEU A 59 -13.72 2.53 -0.53
N MET A 60 -12.94 3.14 -1.42
CA MET A 60 -12.62 2.54 -2.72
C MET A 60 -11.67 1.35 -2.52
N GLY A 61 -11.89 0.28 -3.29
CA GLY A 61 -10.96 -0.84 -3.34
C GLY A 61 -9.64 -0.43 -3.98
N ILE A 62 -8.54 -1.01 -3.52
CA ILE A 62 -7.20 -0.82 -4.09
C ILE A 62 -6.56 -2.17 -4.38
N THR A 63 -5.88 -2.26 -5.51
CA THR A 63 -5.01 -3.40 -5.82
C THR A 63 -3.55 -2.97 -5.67
N ALA A 64 -2.85 -3.52 -4.66
CA ALA A 64 -1.41 -3.41 -4.54
C ALA A 64 -0.73 -4.31 -5.58
N VAL A 65 0.10 -3.75 -6.43
CA VAL A 65 0.81 -4.46 -7.50
C VAL A 65 2.29 -4.49 -7.15
N ILE A 66 2.77 -5.67 -6.77
CA ILE A 66 4.17 -5.92 -6.43
C ILE A 66 4.93 -6.25 -7.70
N THR A 67 5.93 -5.42 -8.00
CA THR A 67 6.75 -5.50 -9.21
C THR A 67 8.22 -5.56 -8.85
N GLU A 68 9.05 -5.96 -9.81
CA GLU A 68 10.49 -5.92 -9.64
C GLU A 68 10.99 -4.47 -9.61
N GLU A 69 10.69 -3.69 -10.66
CA GLU A 69 11.26 -2.35 -10.91
C GLU A 69 10.22 -1.21 -11.05
N GLY A 70 8.95 -1.45 -10.70
CA GLY A 70 7.88 -0.45 -10.80
C GLY A 70 7.14 -0.43 -12.14
N SER A 71 7.44 -1.36 -13.04
CA SER A 71 6.78 -1.46 -14.35
C SER A 71 5.57 -2.38 -14.33
N LEU A 72 4.51 -1.95 -15.00
CA LEU A 72 3.27 -2.71 -15.17
C LEU A 72 2.82 -2.65 -16.63
N LEU A 73 2.35 -3.79 -17.15
CA LEU A 73 1.69 -3.86 -18.45
C LEU A 73 0.21 -4.19 -18.22
N LEU A 74 -0.65 -3.26 -18.64
CA LEU A 74 -2.10 -3.42 -18.60
C LEU A 74 -2.61 -3.81 -19.98
N GLN A 75 -3.35 -4.91 -20.04
CA GLN A 75 -4.04 -5.32 -21.25
C GLN A 75 -5.55 -5.33 -21.00
N MET A 76 -6.27 -4.63 -21.87
CA MET A 76 -7.73 -4.67 -21.92
C MET A 76 -8.18 -5.98 -22.55
N GLU A 77 -9.32 -6.48 -22.09
CA GLU A 77 -10.00 -7.58 -22.78
C GLU A 77 -10.59 -7.06 -24.10
N ASP A 78 -10.65 -7.92 -25.11
CA ASP A 78 -10.93 -7.53 -26.50
C ASP A 78 -12.29 -6.82 -26.69
N GLU A 79 -13.25 -7.03 -25.78
CA GLU A 79 -14.59 -6.42 -25.83
C GLU A 79 -14.74 -5.19 -24.91
N SER A 80 -13.70 -4.84 -24.14
CA SER A 80 -13.75 -3.73 -23.20
C SER A 80 -13.56 -2.40 -23.94
N ILE A 81 -14.49 -1.46 -23.75
CA ILE A 81 -14.45 -0.11 -24.36
C ILE A 81 -13.77 0.91 -23.42
N GLY A 82 -13.67 0.59 -22.13
CA GLY A 82 -13.01 1.42 -21.12
C GLY A 82 -12.85 0.65 -19.81
N ASN A 83 -11.81 0.98 -19.04
CA ASN A 83 -11.60 0.43 -17.71
C ASN A 83 -11.17 1.52 -16.74
N GLN A 84 -11.57 1.36 -15.47
CA GLN A 84 -11.11 2.18 -14.36
C GLN A 84 -10.45 1.26 -13.34
N PHE A 85 -9.30 1.70 -12.82
CA PHE A 85 -8.54 0.96 -11.82
C PHE A 85 -8.08 1.88 -10.71
N CYS A 86 -7.92 1.33 -9.51
CA CYS A 86 -7.12 1.92 -8.47
C CYS A 86 -5.97 0.97 -8.13
N LEU A 87 -4.75 1.43 -8.38
CA LEU A 87 -3.53 0.63 -8.24
C LEU A 87 -2.53 1.38 -7.37
N ALA A 88 -1.91 0.66 -6.43
CA ALA A 88 -0.67 1.09 -5.79
C ALA A 88 0.46 0.19 -6.28
N VAL A 89 1.48 0.76 -6.93
CA VAL A 89 2.55 -0.02 -7.58
C VAL A 89 3.83 0.06 -6.76
N TYR A 90 4.37 -1.09 -6.38
CA TYR A 90 5.52 -1.19 -5.49
C TYR A 90 6.70 -1.86 -6.20
N ALA A 91 7.82 -1.14 -6.29
CA ALA A 91 9.08 -1.59 -6.91
C ALA A 91 10.00 -2.26 -5.87
N VAL A 92 9.71 -3.51 -5.51
CA VAL A 92 10.28 -4.14 -4.31
C VAL A 92 11.78 -4.44 -4.43
N LYS A 93 12.29 -4.71 -5.64
CA LYS A 93 13.73 -4.89 -5.83
C LYS A 93 14.52 -3.64 -5.43
N ARG A 94 13.96 -2.44 -5.70
CA ARG A 94 14.60 -1.17 -5.31
C ARG A 94 14.70 -1.00 -3.81
N TRP A 95 13.70 -1.44 -3.05
CA TRP A 95 13.75 -1.40 -1.58
C TRP A 95 14.93 -2.23 -1.06
N ARG A 96 15.14 -3.41 -1.65
CA ARG A 96 16.23 -4.33 -1.30
C ARG A 96 17.60 -3.75 -1.69
N ASP A 97 17.72 -3.23 -2.90
CA ASP A 97 18.97 -2.67 -3.43
C ASP A 97 19.42 -1.43 -2.64
N LEU A 98 18.47 -0.57 -2.26
CA LEU A 98 18.70 0.61 -1.42
C LEU A 98 18.78 0.29 0.07
N LYS A 99 18.55 -0.98 0.45
CA LYS A 99 18.56 -1.48 1.84
C LYS A 99 17.66 -0.65 2.74
N PHE A 100 16.43 -0.41 2.30
CA PHE A 100 15.45 0.28 3.12
C PHE A 100 15.14 -0.51 4.39
N GLU A 101 15.10 0.22 5.50
CA GLU A 101 14.76 -0.30 6.81
C GLU A 101 13.24 -0.50 6.94
N GLU A 102 12.83 -1.23 7.97
CA GLU A 102 11.42 -1.53 8.27
C GLU A 102 10.53 -0.27 8.23
N SER A 103 10.96 0.80 8.91
CA SER A 103 10.21 2.04 8.96
C SER A 103 10.00 2.67 7.59
N GLN A 104 11.02 2.66 6.74
CA GLN A 104 10.97 3.27 5.40
C GLN A 104 10.03 2.48 4.48
N ILE A 105 10.09 1.14 4.52
CA ILE A 105 9.21 0.29 3.71
C ILE A 105 7.75 0.47 4.16
N ILE A 106 7.50 0.49 5.47
CA ILE A 106 6.16 0.74 6.00
C ILE A 106 5.64 2.12 5.58
N THR A 107 6.46 3.18 5.65
CA THR A 107 6.09 4.52 5.20
C THR A 107 5.68 4.53 3.73
N ILE A 108 6.48 3.90 2.85
CA ILE A 108 6.17 3.79 1.41
C ILE A 108 4.83 3.09 1.18
N ILE A 109 4.56 2.00 1.91
CA ILE A 109 3.27 1.29 1.81
C ILE A 109 2.13 2.18 2.28
N LEU A 110 2.32 2.89 3.39
CA LEU A 110 1.28 3.74 3.96
C LEU A 110 0.96 4.95 3.08
N GLU A 111 1.94 5.51 2.38
CA GLU A 111 1.75 6.68 1.51
C GLU A 111 0.69 6.43 0.43
N GLU A 112 0.87 5.37 -0.35
CA GLU A 112 -0.08 5.00 -1.41
C GLU A 112 -1.46 4.62 -0.86
N LEU A 113 -1.51 3.92 0.29
CA LEU A 113 -2.76 3.58 0.95
C LEU A 113 -3.48 4.81 1.52
N CYS A 114 -2.73 5.80 2.02
CA CYS A 114 -3.30 7.02 2.55
C CYS A 114 -3.86 7.90 1.44
N HIS A 115 -3.13 8.07 0.32
CA HIS A 115 -3.65 8.73 -0.88
C HIS A 115 -5.01 8.16 -1.25
N GLN A 116 -5.12 6.84 -1.29
CA GLN A 116 -6.32 6.18 -1.74
C GLN A 116 -7.49 6.20 -0.73
N TYR A 117 -7.25 5.77 0.51
CA TYR A 117 -8.34 5.63 1.49
C TYR A 117 -8.85 6.96 2.05
N TRP A 118 -8.05 8.03 1.94
CA TRP A 118 -8.47 9.39 2.28
C TRP A 118 -8.76 10.26 1.05
N ASN A 119 -8.52 9.76 -0.17
CA ASN A 119 -8.66 10.52 -1.41
C ASN A 119 -7.91 11.86 -1.36
N ILE A 120 -6.63 11.79 -0.98
CA ILE A 120 -5.73 12.94 -0.87
C ILE A 120 -4.81 12.94 -2.08
N GLU A 121 -4.77 14.04 -2.83
CA GLU A 121 -3.84 14.21 -3.96
C GLU A 121 -2.62 15.09 -3.58
N ASP A 122 -2.74 15.89 -2.52
CA ASP A 122 -1.66 16.76 -2.07
C ASP A 122 -0.62 15.97 -1.26
N GLU A 123 0.63 16.00 -1.74
CA GLU A 123 1.77 15.29 -1.15
C GLU A 123 2.10 15.74 0.28
N THR A 124 1.81 16.99 0.62
CA THR A 124 2.06 17.46 1.99
C THR A 124 0.96 16.97 2.92
N GLU A 125 -0.30 17.01 2.48
CA GLU A 125 -1.44 16.49 3.24
C GLU A 125 -1.33 14.98 3.47
N VAL A 126 -0.90 14.20 2.46
CA VAL A 126 -0.72 12.76 2.62
C VAL A 126 0.39 12.46 3.63
N GLN A 127 1.49 13.22 3.64
CA GLN A 127 2.59 13.02 4.61
C GLN A 127 2.11 13.20 6.06
N TYR A 128 1.26 14.21 6.32
CA TYR A 128 0.64 14.36 7.63
C TYR A 128 -0.29 13.19 7.97
N LYS A 129 -1.04 12.68 6.99
CA LYS A 129 -1.90 11.50 7.19
C LYS A 129 -1.09 10.24 7.48
N VAL A 130 -0.05 9.98 6.69
CA VAL A 130 0.89 8.88 6.90
C VAL A 130 1.52 8.98 8.29
N TYR A 131 1.92 10.18 8.71
CA TYR A 131 2.45 10.41 10.05
C TYR A 131 1.45 10.06 11.16
N ASP A 132 0.17 10.43 11.00
CA ASP A 132 -0.88 10.02 11.95
C ASP A 132 -1.01 8.50 12.04
N VAL A 133 -0.98 7.81 10.89
CA VAL A 133 -1.05 6.34 10.84
C VAL A 133 0.20 5.70 11.46
N LEU A 134 1.39 6.24 11.18
CA LEU A 134 2.67 5.73 11.68
C LEU A 134 2.74 5.74 13.20
N LYS A 135 2.07 6.67 13.90
CA LYS A 135 2.03 6.71 15.37
C LYS A 135 1.45 5.44 15.99
N TRP A 136 0.61 4.69 15.28
CA TRP A 136 0.09 3.40 15.74
C TRP A 136 1.15 2.28 15.75
N ILE A 137 2.29 2.50 15.08
CA ILE A 137 3.39 1.55 14.92
C ILE A 137 4.63 2.06 15.69
N PHE A 138 4.97 3.35 15.50
CA PHE A 138 6.17 3.99 16.05
C PHE A 138 5.81 5.26 16.86
N PRO A 139 5.21 5.13 18.06
CA PRO A 139 4.58 6.24 18.79
C PRO A 139 5.51 7.36 19.24
N ASN A 140 6.83 7.12 19.31
CA ASN A 140 7.82 8.08 19.81
C ASN A 140 8.61 8.78 18.70
N THR A 141 8.16 8.67 17.44
CA THR A 141 8.92 9.12 16.27
C THR A 141 8.33 10.43 15.76
N ARG A 142 9.18 11.34 15.28
CA ARG A 142 8.73 12.61 14.69
C ARG A 142 8.69 12.54 13.16
N ILE A 143 7.88 13.38 12.53
CA ILE A 143 7.68 13.37 11.07
C ILE A 143 8.99 13.61 10.30
N GLU A 144 9.89 14.45 10.83
CA GLU A 144 11.17 14.79 10.21
C GLU A 144 12.13 13.59 10.16
N GLN A 145 11.89 12.57 10.98
CA GLN A 145 12.68 11.33 10.96
C GLN A 145 12.28 10.40 9.81
N PHE A 146 11.14 10.65 9.15
CA PHE A 146 10.66 9.90 8.00
C PHE A 146 10.79 10.70 6.70
N TYR A 147 10.56 12.00 6.77
CA TYR A 147 10.64 12.92 5.65
C TYR A 147 11.66 13.99 6.01
N ASN A 148 12.92 13.80 5.59
CA ASN A 148 13.96 14.81 5.76
C ASN A 148 13.54 16.08 5.00
N MET A 149 12.96 17.06 5.71
CA MET A 149 12.69 18.41 5.21
C MET A 149 13.91 19.30 5.38
#